data_AF-A0A7C4UGG4-F1
#
_entry.id   AF-A0A7C4UGG4-F1
#
_cell.length_a   1.000
_cell.length_b   1.000
_cell.length_c   1.000
_cell.angle_alpha   90.00
_cell.angle_beta   90.00
_cell.angle_gamma   90.00
#
_symmetry.space_group_name_H-M   'P 1'
#
loop_
_entity.id
_entity.type
_entity.pdbx_description
1 polymer ?
#
loop_
_entity_poly.entity_id
_entity_poly.type
_entity_poly.pdbx_seq_one_letter_code
_entity_poly.pdbx_strand_id
1 'polypeptide(L)'
;MNKISYEIIDSVIMILNKPVFPAQRYIPFIKNAKFEFIEPDRMIYESTSHYPEIFIKNYGIQKKGCFRMLNMDVYPFHYIPSQNRLIYYKLRIKIEYNITNEYVKINVPQYEMHKEGVEKMVVNPEMIDSYRR
;
A
#
# COMPACT_ATOMS: atom_id res chain seq x y z
N MET A 1 -13.99 -14.35 -5.15
CA MET A 1 -13.59 -12.94 -5.31
C MET A 1 -13.18 -12.43 -3.94
N ASN A 2 -12.01 -11.82 -3.79
CA ASN A 2 -11.59 -11.32 -2.49
C ASN A 2 -12.30 -9.99 -2.22
N LYS A 3 -12.89 -9.84 -1.04
CA LYS A 3 -13.52 -8.60 -0.60
C LYS A 3 -12.61 -7.93 0.41
N ILE A 4 -12.24 -6.68 0.14
CA ILE A 4 -11.45 -5.85 1.03
C ILE A 4 -12.39 -4.77 1.54
N SER A 5 -12.46 -4.62 2.86
CA SER A 5 -13.23 -3.58 3.53
C SER A 5 -12.38 -2.93 4.61
N TYR A 6 -12.70 -1.69 4.94
CA TYR A 6 -12.04 -0.96 6.01
C TYR A 6 -13.05 -0.19 6.87
N GLU A 7 -12.63 0.08 8.08
CA GLU A 7 -13.34 0.88 9.07
C GLU A 7 -12.36 1.92 9.63
N ILE A 8 -12.81 3.16 9.76
CA ILE A 8 -12.07 4.22 10.46
C ILE A 8 -12.36 4.07 11.95
N ILE A 9 -11.34 3.76 12.73
CA ILE A 9 -11.43 3.59 14.18
C ILE A 9 -11.32 4.94 14.88
N ASP A 10 -10.41 5.79 14.38
CA ASP A 10 -10.08 7.08 14.98
C ASP A 10 -9.44 8.01 13.93
N SER A 11 -9.39 9.30 14.20
CA SER A 11 -8.73 10.28 13.35
C SER A 11 -8.09 11.41 14.14
N VAL A 12 -6.89 11.83 13.72
CA VAL A 12 -6.16 12.97 14.27
C VAL A 12 -5.99 14.03 13.18
N ILE A 13 -6.38 15.27 13.47
CA ILE A 13 -6.27 16.40 12.55
C ILE A 13 -5.09 17.28 12.97
N MET A 14 -4.25 17.61 12.00
CA MET A 14 -3.13 18.52 12.15
C MET A 14 -3.28 19.69 11.18
N ILE A 15 -3.16 20.92 11.69
CA ILE A 15 -3.08 22.13 10.88
C ILE A 15 -1.61 22.47 10.70
N LEU A 16 -1.18 22.58 9.44
CA LEU A 16 0.21 22.80 9.07
C LEU A 16 0.45 24.28 8.82
N ASN A 17 1.63 24.76 9.25
CA ASN A 17 2.07 26.13 8.99
C ASN A 17 2.52 26.35 7.53
N LYS A 18 2.84 25.26 6.82
CA LYS A 18 3.30 25.25 5.43
C LYS A 18 2.68 24.07 4.68
N PRO A 19 2.48 24.19 3.36
CA PRO A 19 1.97 23.08 2.56
C PRO A 19 2.96 21.92 2.50
N VAL A 20 2.45 20.71 2.34
CA VAL A 20 3.27 19.52 2.12
C VAL A 20 3.98 19.65 0.78
N PHE A 21 5.26 19.33 0.70
CA PHE A 21 5.99 19.40 -0.57
C PHE A 21 5.43 18.42 -1.62
N PRO A 22 5.37 18.81 -2.90
CA PRO A 22 4.94 17.90 -3.96
C PRO A 22 5.97 16.79 -4.14
N ALA A 23 5.49 15.63 -4.57
CA ALA A 23 6.36 14.50 -4.89
C ALA A 23 7.38 14.89 -5.96
N GLN A 24 8.66 14.71 -5.65
CA GLN A 24 9.75 15.00 -6.57
C GLN A 24 10.04 13.79 -7.47
N ARG A 25 10.71 14.02 -8.61
CA ARG A 25 11.08 12.93 -9.51
C ARG A 25 12.09 12.01 -8.84
N TYR A 26 12.01 10.72 -9.16
CA TYR A 26 13.07 9.77 -8.84
C TYR A 26 14.39 10.23 -9.46
N ILE A 27 15.45 10.24 -8.66
CA ILE A 27 16.82 10.57 -9.08
C ILE A 27 17.58 9.25 -9.28
N PRO A 28 17.96 8.87 -10.51
CA PRO A 28 18.77 7.69 -10.73
C PRO A 28 20.15 7.83 -10.10
N PHE A 29 20.63 6.78 -9.42
CA PHE A 29 21.94 6.76 -8.74
C PHE A 29 23.13 7.08 -9.66
N ILE A 30 23.00 6.91 -10.98
CA ILE A 30 24.10 7.02 -11.96
C ILE A 30 24.33 8.47 -12.46
N LYS A 31 23.56 9.47 -12.02
CA LYS A 31 23.65 10.83 -12.58
C LYS A 31 23.94 11.90 -11.53
N ASN A 32 25.06 12.61 -11.70
CA ASN A 32 25.30 13.97 -11.17
C ASN A 32 24.40 15.02 -11.86
N ALA A 33 23.15 14.67 -12.19
CA ALA A 33 22.23 15.57 -12.85
C ALA A 33 21.53 16.43 -11.81
N LYS A 34 21.60 17.76 -11.99
CA LYS A 34 20.72 18.70 -11.29
C LYS A 34 19.34 18.58 -11.92
N PHE A 35 18.34 18.28 -11.11
CA PHE A 35 16.94 18.26 -11.55
C PHE A 35 16.26 19.53 -11.06
N GLU A 36 15.38 20.06 -11.90
CA GLU A 36 14.50 21.16 -11.51
C GLU A 36 13.51 20.66 -10.45
N PHE A 37 13.28 21.52 -9.46
CA PHE A 37 12.27 21.27 -8.43
C PHE A 37 10.88 21.22 -9.09
N ILE A 38 10.10 20.20 -8.76
CA ILE A 38 8.69 20.16 -9.18
C ILE A 38 7.92 21.13 -8.30
N GLU A 39 7.42 22.19 -8.91
CA GLU A 39 6.50 23.13 -8.27
C GLU A 39 5.14 22.48 -7.98
N PRO A 40 4.43 22.92 -6.92
CA PRO A 40 3.09 22.42 -6.60
C PRO A 40 2.11 22.63 -7.75
N ASP A 41 1.40 21.56 -8.13
CA ASP A 41 0.30 21.66 -9.10
C ASP A 41 -0.86 22.44 -8.46
N ARG A 42 -1.19 23.61 -9.02
CA ARG A 42 -2.26 24.48 -8.52
C ARG A 42 -3.60 23.76 -8.41
N MET A 43 -3.95 22.91 -9.36
CA MET A 43 -5.24 22.21 -9.34
C MET A 43 -5.37 21.28 -8.12
N ILE A 44 -4.25 20.71 -7.66
CA ILE A 44 -4.22 19.88 -6.45
C ILE A 44 -4.12 20.78 -5.22
N TYR A 45 -3.20 21.73 -5.22
CA TYR A 45 -2.85 22.52 -4.03
C TYR A 45 -3.87 23.59 -3.65
N GLU A 46 -4.74 23.99 -4.57
CA GLU A 46 -5.88 24.86 -4.32
C GLU A 46 -7.17 24.05 -4.06
N SER A 47 -7.12 22.72 -4.13
CA SER A 47 -8.28 21.85 -3.93
C SER A 47 -8.73 21.77 -2.47
N THR A 48 -10.04 21.61 -2.26
CA THR A 48 -10.68 21.30 -0.97
C THR A 48 -10.92 19.80 -0.78
N SER A 49 -10.61 18.98 -1.80
CA SER A 49 -10.70 17.52 -1.72
C SER A 49 -9.55 16.92 -0.91
N HIS A 50 -9.78 15.71 -0.40
CA HIS A 50 -8.73 14.92 0.24
C HIS A 50 -7.78 14.38 -0.83
N TYR A 51 -6.48 14.47 -0.58
CA TYR A 51 -5.46 13.80 -1.38
C TYR A 51 -4.70 12.78 -0.51
N PRO A 52 -4.66 11.49 -0.89
CA PRO A 52 -5.49 10.87 -1.93
C PRO A 52 -6.98 10.78 -1.51
N GLU A 53 -7.88 10.53 -2.47
CA GLU A 53 -9.32 10.35 -2.18
C GLU A 53 -9.68 8.92 -1.74
N ILE A 54 -8.72 8.00 -1.80
CA ILE A 54 -8.91 6.58 -1.50
C ILE A 54 -8.07 6.17 -0.30
N PHE A 55 -8.58 5.27 0.53
CA PHE A 55 -7.84 4.68 1.65
C PHE A 55 -7.06 3.43 1.26
N ILE A 56 -7.57 2.68 0.29
CA ILE A 56 -6.99 1.40 -0.15
C ILE A 56 -6.92 1.38 -1.66
N LYS A 57 -5.75 1.03 -2.19
CA LYS A 57 -5.57 0.71 -3.60
C LYS A 57 -5.17 -0.75 -3.74
N ASN A 58 -6.05 -1.56 -4.30
CA ASN A 58 -5.85 -2.99 -4.49
C ASN A 58 -5.13 -3.25 -5.83
N TYR A 59 -3.99 -3.93 -5.80
CA TYR A 59 -3.24 -4.37 -6.99
C TYR A 59 -3.52 -5.83 -7.37
N GLY A 60 -4.42 -6.50 -6.65
CA GLY A 60 -4.80 -7.88 -6.87
C GLY A 60 -3.79 -8.87 -6.29
N ILE A 61 -3.99 -10.14 -6.67
CA ILE A 61 -3.14 -11.25 -6.22
C ILE A 61 -1.93 -11.35 -7.15
N GLN A 62 -0.74 -11.31 -6.58
CA GLN A 62 0.54 -11.56 -7.24
C GLN A 62 1.12 -12.90 -6.79
N LYS A 63 1.98 -13.49 -7.61
CA LYS A 63 2.59 -14.80 -7.34
C LYS A 63 4.09 -14.66 -7.12
N LYS A 64 4.62 -15.41 -6.14
CA LYS A 64 6.06 -15.64 -5.96
C LYS A 64 6.29 -17.11 -5.69
N GLY A 65 6.80 -17.83 -6.69
CA GLY A 65 6.84 -19.30 -6.65
C GLY A 65 5.43 -19.89 -6.52
N CYS A 66 5.20 -20.71 -5.51
CA CYS A 66 3.88 -21.28 -5.20
C CYS A 66 2.97 -20.37 -4.36
N PHE A 67 3.47 -19.26 -3.84
CA PHE A 67 2.71 -18.38 -2.95
C PHE A 67 1.87 -17.37 -3.73
N ARG A 68 0.61 -17.20 -3.32
CA ARG A 68 -0.32 -16.18 -3.83
C ARG A 68 -0.48 -15.09 -2.77
N MET A 69 -0.05 -13.87 -3.06
CA MET A 69 -0.03 -12.75 -2.12
C MET A 69 -0.96 -11.65 -2.61
N LEU A 70 -1.77 -11.08 -1.73
CA LEU A 70 -2.56 -9.90 -2.04
C LEU A 70 -1.70 -8.65 -1.85
N ASN A 71 -1.50 -7.88 -2.92
CA ASN A 71 -0.76 -6.63 -2.86
C ASN A 71 -1.74 -5.45 -2.84
N MET A 72 -1.55 -4.53 -1.89
CA MET A 72 -2.37 -3.33 -1.78
C MET A 72 -1.60 -2.21 -1.07
N ASP A 73 -1.89 -0.97 -1.44
CA ASP A 73 -1.46 0.20 -0.67
C ASP A 73 -2.55 0.60 0.32
N VAL A 74 -2.12 1.06 1.48
CA VAL A 74 -2.98 1.67 2.51
C VAL A 74 -2.52 3.11 2.69
N TYR A 75 -3.44 4.05 2.54
CA TYR A 75 -3.21 5.48 2.70
C TYR A 75 -3.91 5.98 3.97
N PRO A 76 -3.25 5.93 5.14
CA PRO A 76 -3.85 6.42 6.38
C PRO A 76 -3.78 7.96 6.50
N PHE A 77 -2.95 8.61 5.70
CA PHE A 77 -2.80 10.07 5.69
C PHE A 77 -3.53 10.67 4.50
N HIS A 78 -4.39 11.65 4.78
CA HIS A 78 -5.07 12.44 3.77
C HIS A 78 -4.80 13.92 4.00
N TYR A 79 -4.50 14.65 2.93
CA TYR A 79 -4.20 16.07 2.97
C TYR A 79 -5.31 16.85 2.28
N ILE A 80 -5.79 17.93 2.90
CA ILE A 80 -6.66 18.93 2.27
C ILE A 80 -5.81 20.17 1.99
N PRO A 81 -5.34 20.34 0.74
CA PRO A 81 -4.26 21.29 0.46
C PRO A 81 -4.63 22.76 0.71
N SER A 82 -5.80 23.19 0.24
CA SER A 82 -6.31 24.56 0.45
C SER A 82 -6.41 24.98 1.91
N GLN A 83 -6.48 24.02 2.83
CA GLN A 83 -6.61 24.25 4.27
C GLN A 83 -5.31 24.01 5.04
N ASN A 84 -4.24 23.58 4.36
CA ASN A 84 -3.03 23.07 4.99
C ASN A 84 -3.33 22.05 6.10
N ARG A 85 -4.31 21.18 5.88
CA ARG A 85 -4.80 20.24 6.89
C ARG A 85 -4.39 18.83 6.55
N LEU A 86 -3.64 18.18 7.44
CA LEU A 86 -3.28 16.78 7.34
C LEU A 86 -4.12 15.98 8.34
N ILE A 87 -4.76 14.93 7.87
CA ILE A 87 -5.60 14.05 8.66
C ILE A 87 -4.97 12.67 8.65
N TYR A 88 -4.71 12.13 9.83
CA TYR A 88 -4.31 10.75 10.02
C TYR A 88 -5.50 9.92 10.47
N TYR A 89 -5.79 8.83 9.77
CA TYR A 89 -6.86 7.89 10.10
C TYR A 89 -6.28 6.58 10.60
N LYS A 90 -6.76 6.14 11.76
CA LYS A 90 -6.52 4.79 12.27
C LYS A 90 -7.51 3.83 11.61
N LEU A 91 -7.00 2.90 10.81
CA LEU A 91 -7.84 1.99 10.02
C LEU A 91 -7.84 0.58 10.61
N ARG A 92 -9.01 -0.06 10.63
CA ARG A 92 -9.14 -1.52 10.70
C ARG A 92 -9.43 -2.04 9.31
N ILE A 93 -8.61 -2.97 8.82
CA ILE A 93 -8.77 -3.57 7.50
C ILE A 93 -9.22 -5.02 7.68
N LYS A 94 -10.25 -5.41 6.93
CA LYS A 94 -10.76 -6.78 6.87
C LYS A 94 -10.65 -7.30 5.44
N ILE A 95 -9.99 -8.44 5.30
CA ILE A 95 -9.81 -9.15 4.03
C ILE A 95 -10.59 -10.46 4.11
N GLU A 96 -11.58 -10.61 3.24
CA GLU A 96 -12.37 -11.83 3.08
C GLU A 96 -11.96 -12.50 1.76
N TYR A 97 -11.62 -13.77 1.81
CA TYR A 97 -11.22 -14.55 0.65
C TYR A 97 -11.88 -15.94 0.70
N ASN A 98 -12.13 -16.49 -0.48
CA ASN A 98 -12.64 -17.85 -0.60
C ASN A 98 -11.47 -18.81 -0.79
N ILE A 99 -11.41 -19.84 0.03
CA ILE A 99 -10.52 -20.97 -0.19
C ILE A 99 -11.10 -21.75 -1.37
N THR A 100 -10.33 -21.85 -2.45
CA THR A 100 -10.67 -22.71 -3.59
C THR A 100 -9.85 -23.98 -3.47
N ASN A 101 -10.47 -25.14 -3.66
CA ASN A 101 -9.80 -26.46 -3.65
C ASN A 101 -8.93 -26.70 -4.90
N GLU A 102 -8.44 -25.63 -5.54
CA GLU A 102 -7.41 -25.78 -6.57
C GLU A 102 -6.10 -26.15 -5.87
N TYR A 103 -5.90 -27.45 -5.66
CA TYR A 103 -4.64 -28.00 -5.23
C TYR A 103 -3.57 -27.65 -6.26
N VAL A 104 -2.82 -26.58 -6.01
CA VAL A 104 -1.58 -26.34 -6.73
C VAL A 104 -0.62 -27.41 -6.21
N LYS A 105 -0.20 -28.33 -7.06
CA LYS A 105 0.82 -29.31 -6.71
C LYS A 105 2.11 -28.56 -6.40
N ILE A 106 2.45 -28.44 -5.12
CA ILE A 106 3.61 -27.68 -4.67
C ILE A 106 4.86 -28.55 -4.78
N ASN A 107 5.84 -28.04 -5.50
CA ASN A 107 7.17 -28.60 -5.54
C ASN A 107 7.88 -28.22 -4.23
N VAL A 108 8.19 -29.20 -3.38
CA VAL A 108 8.81 -28.99 -2.05
C VAL A 108 10.09 -28.15 -2.14
N PRO A 109 11.04 -28.46 -3.04
CA PRO A 109 12.18 -27.58 -3.31
C PRO A 109 11.81 -26.11 -3.58
N GLN A 110 10.77 -25.85 -4.36
CA GLN A 110 10.33 -24.49 -4.70
C GLN A 110 9.70 -23.78 -3.49
N TYR A 111 8.96 -24.53 -2.66
CA TYR A 111 8.41 -24.02 -1.41
C TYR A 111 9.53 -23.57 -0.47
N GLU A 112 10.48 -24.45 -0.16
CA GLU A 112 11.60 -24.15 0.74
C GLU A 112 12.47 -22.99 0.21
N MET A 113 12.71 -22.95 -1.10
CA MET A 113 13.50 -21.88 -1.73
C MET A 113 12.87 -20.48 -1.55
N HIS A 114 11.54 -20.39 -1.56
CA HIS A 114 10.85 -19.10 -1.52
C HIS A 114 10.26 -18.75 -0.15
N LYS A 115 10.10 -19.73 0.74
CA LYS A 115 9.46 -19.58 2.06
C LYS A 115 10.07 -18.42 2.86
N GLU A 116 11.38 -18.46 3.09
CA GLU A 116 12.07 -17.45 3.92
C GLU A 116 11.92 -16.03 3.34
N GLY A 117 11.95 -15.91 2.01
CA GLY A 117 11.75 -14.64 1.33
C GLY A 117 10.32 -14.12 1.46
N VAL A 118 9.33 -14.99 1.34
CA VAL A 118 7.91 -14.62 1.45
C VAL A 118 7.53 -14.27 2.88
N GLU A 119 8.06 -15.00 3.88
CA GLU A 119 7.85 -14.70 5.31
C GLU A 119 8.21 -13.26 5.66
N LYS A 120 9.29 -12.73 5.07
CA LYS A 120 9.74 -11.35 5.29
C LYS A 120 8.94 -10.29 4.51
N MET A 121 8.11 -10.71 3.55
CA MET A 121 7.36 -9.82 2.66
C MET A 121 5.89 -9.63 3.06
N VAL A 122 5.34 -10.53 3.87
CA VAL A 122 3.91 -10.52 4.22
C VAL A 122 3.69 -10.04 5.65
N VAL A 123 2.51 -9.45 5.89
CA VAL A 123 2.11 -8.97 7.23
C VAL A 123 1.61 -10.09 8.15
N ASN A 124 1.29 -11.24 7.57
CA ASN A 124 0.68 -12.40 8.22
C ASN A 124 1.49 -13.68 7.89
N PRO A 125 2.77 -13.77 8.32
CA PRO A 125 3.66 -14.87 7.98
C PRO A 125 3.15 -16.24 8.45
N GLU A 126 2.35 -16.30 9.51
CA GLU A 126 1.72 -17.52 10.01
C GLU A 126 0.81 -18.22 8.99
N MET A 127 0.32 -17.48 7.98
CA MET A 127 -0.51 -18.04 6.92
C MET A 127 0.28 -18.84 5.87
N ILE A 128 1.60 -18.76 5.86
CA ILE A 128 2.45 -19.41 4.84
C ILE A 128 2.36 -20.93 4.94
N ASP A 129 2.30 -21.48 6.16
CA ASP A 129 2.22 -22.93 6.37
C ASP A 129 0.91 -23.54 5.84
N SER A 130 -0.13 -22.73 5.57
CA SER A 130 -1.35 -23.20 4.90
C SER A 130 -1.10 -23.70 3.47
N TYR A 131 0.00 -23.27 2.84
CA TYR A 131 0.41 -23.72 1.52
C TYR A 131 1.10 -25.09 1.53
N ARG A 132 1.50 -25.64 2.68
CA ARG A 132 2.19 -26.95 2.70
C ARG A 132 1.22 -28.15 2.51
N ARG A 133 -0.08 -27.90 2.47
CA ARG A 133 -1.13 -28.93 2.46
C ARG A 133 -1.51 -29.42 1.06
#